data_AF-A0A1M6V9Y8-F1
#
_entry.id   AF-A0A1M6V9Y8-F1
#
_cell.length_a   1.000
_cell.length_b   1.000
_cell.length_c   1.000
_cell.angle_alpha   90.00
_cell.angle_beta   90.00
_cell.angle_gamma   90.00
#
_symmetry.space_group_name_H-M   'P 1'
#
loop_
_entity.id
_entity.type
_entity.pdbx_description
1 polymer ?
#
loop_
_entity_poly.entity_id
_entity_poly.type
_entity_poly.pdbx_seq_one_letter_code
_entity_poly.pdbx_strand_id
1 'polypeptide(L)'
;MHLCRQTFAVAIILLATPSVAAPHHGGRILRQLETSAPPVILVSNETKSQEPDIDMFAYMTGKCSTLKVAGRDFACRAVAYFHSQQGRANFTIALDDPTDNSHIISFSGENARREQDDLYELSVDHMLLNSKDRPKVDGLPVPSAELSAGTCKQIGSFAAARVSSISCSATDKDGKKYELQFESDGSPMTVRTIKQGPPTERKRRARLNERLECRNKADVAKILPRDLTAYIIRCLAEDSSQKPATDEPQ
;
A
#
# COMPACT_ATOMS: atom_id res chain seq x y z
N MET A 1 13.24 -54.68 -21.87
CA MET A 1 13.97 -55.13 -20.65
C MET A 1 15.38 -54.62 -20.74
N HIS A 2 15.76 -53.62 -19.94
CA HIS A 2 16.94 -53.69 -19.08
C HIS A 2 16.99 -52.46 -18.17
N LEU A 3 16.95 -52.79 -16.90
CA LEU A 3 16.95 -51.98 -15.70
C LEU A 3 18.40 -51.55 -15.42
N CYS A 4 18.65 -50.30 -15.01
CA CYS A 4 19.84 -50.04 -14.20
C CYS A 4 19.63 -48.91 -13.20
N ARG A 5 20.12 -49.18 -11.98
CA ARG A 5 19.74 -48.63 -10.69
C ARG A 5 20.55 -47.39 -10.28
N GLN A 6 19.97 -46.72 -9.28
CA GLN A 6 20.40 -45.57 -8.48
C GLN A 6 21.75 -45.72 -7.76
N THR A 7 22.34 -44.58 -7.37
CA THR A 7 23.02 -44.42 -6.08
C THR A 7 22.72 -43.03 -5.49
N PHE A 8 22.27 -43.02 -4.22
CA PHE A 8 22.15 -41.85 -3.35
C PHE A 8 23.45 -41.71 -2.53
N ALA A 9 23.91 -40.49 -2.28
CA ALA A 9 24.89 -40.20 -1.24
C ALA A 9 24.39 -39.04 -0.38
N VAL A 10 23.99 -39.35 0.86
CA VAL A 10 23.64 -38.42 1.93
C VAL A 10 24.83 -38.38 2.88
N ALA A 11 25.39 -37.19 3.14
CA ALA A 11 26.39 -36.99 4.18
C ALA A 11 25.76 -36.19 5.32
N ILE A 12 25.57 -36.86 6.47
CA ILE A 12 25.19 -36.27 7.76
C ILE A 12 26.48 -36.05 8.54
N ILE A 13 26.73 -34.82 9.00
CA ILE A 13 27.76 -34.53 9.99
C ILE A 13 27.05 -34.00 11.24
N LEU A 14 27.15 -34.77 12.32
CA LEU A 14 26.78 -34.45 13.69
C LEU A 14 28.06 -34.39 14.54
N LEU A 15 27.89 -33.83 15.75
CA LEU A 15 28.81 -33.76 16.92
C LEU A 15 29.55 -32.42 17.05
N ALA A 16 29.71 -31.78 18.21
CA ALA A 16 29.15 -31.95 19.55
C ALA A 16 29.52 -30.69 20.37
N THR A 17 28.68 -30.29 21.32
CA THR A 17 28.95 -29.27 22.36
C THR A 17 29.78 -29.86 23.51
N PRO A 18 30.52 -29.01 24.25
CA PRO A 18 30.44 -29.12 25.71
C PRO A 18 30.22 -27.78 26.41
N SER A 19 29.34 -27.85 27.42
CA SER A 19 29.13 -26.88 28.49
C SER A 19 30.38 -26.65 29.33
N VAL A 20 30.62 -25.40 29.76
CA VAL A 20 31.31 -25.11 31.03
C VAL A 20 30.60 -23.96 31.74
N ALA A 21 30.53 -24.11 33.06
CA ALA A 21 29.66 -23.48 34.03
C ALA A 21 29.95 -22.00 34.35
N ALA A 22 28.92 -21.36 34.92
CA ALA A 22 28.99 -20.10 35.64
C ALA A 22 29.72 -20.24 36.99
N PRO A 23 30.18 -19.11 37.54
CA PRO A 23 29.99 -18.85 38.97
C PRO A 23 29.29 -17.50 39.21
N HIS A 24 28.29 -17.56 40.09
CA HIS A 24 27.69 -16.42 40.77
C HIS A 24 28.69 -15.77 41.74
N HIS A 25 28.80 -14.44 41.71
CA HIS A 25 29.14 -13.63 42.88
C HIS A 25 28.10 -12.52 43.04
N GLY A 26 27.45 -12.52 44.21
CA GLY A 26 26.47 -11.51 44.60
C GLY A 26 27.11 -10.18 45.01
N GLY A 27 26.30 -9.13 45.06
CA GLY A 27 26.73 -7.82 45.54
C GLY A 27 25.71 -6.73 45.25
N ARG A 28 24.96 -6.39 46.28
CA ARG A 28 23.83 -5.44 46.38
C ARG A 28 24.30 -3.97 46.27
N ILE A 29 23.42 -3.09 45.77
CA ILE A 29 23.08 -1.70 46.23
C ILE A 29 23.04 -0.61 45.13
N LEU A 30 21.80 -0.19 44.86
CA LEU A 30 21.24 1.15 44.54
C LEU A 30 22.15 2.34 44.18
N ARG A 31 21.86 2.96 43.02
CA ARG A 31 21.34 4.34 42.87
C ARG A 31 21.04 4.61 41.38
N GLN A 32 19.77 4.79 41.00
CA GLN A 32 19.09 6.09 40.90
C GLN A 32 19.36 6.77 39.54
N LEU A 33 18.37 6.67 38.64
CA LEU A 33 18.00 7.77 37.75
C LEU A 33 16.54 7.57 37.34
N GLU A 34 15.66 8.24 38.08
CA GLU A 34 14.38 8.70 37.56
C GLU A 34 14.67 9.45 36.26
N THR A 35 14.30 8.86 35.13
CA THR A 35 14.07 9.61 33.90
C THR A 35 12.61 9.41 33.58
N SER A 36 11.84 10.45 33.87
CA SER A 36 10.46 10.61 33.43
C SER A 36 10.43 10.54 31.90
N ALA A 37 10.24 9.34 31.35
CA ALA A 37 9.85 9.19 29.96
C ALA A 37 8.43 9.78 29.83
N PRO A 38 8.20 10.74 28.93
CA PRO A 38 6.83 11.18 28.64
C PRO A 38 6.04 9.96 28.15
N PRO A 39 4.74 9.87 28.48
CA PRO A 39 3.94 8.73 28.06
C PRO A 39 3.96 8.68 26.53
N VAL A 40 4.47 7.58 25.99
CA VAL A 40 4.28 7.25 24.58
C VAL A 40 2.78 7.02 24.42
N ILE A 41 2.08 8.06 23.98
CA ILE A 41 0.72 7.94 23.49
C ILE A 41 0.84 7.06 22.25
N LEU A 42 0.57 5.77 22.42
CA LEU A 42 0.24 4.89 21.31
C LEU A 42 -1.06 5.44 20.71
N VAL A 43 -0.92 6.35 19.76
CA VAL A 43 -2.01 6.73 18.86
C VAL A 43 -2.27 5.48 18.04
N SER A 44 -3.30 4.73 18.45
CA SER A 44 -3.90 3.68 17.65
C SER A 44 -4.50 4.31 16.40
N ASN A 45 -3.69 4.56 15.38
CA ASN A 45 -4.21 4.80 14.05
C ASN A 45 -4.66 3.44 13.51
N GLU A 46 -5.83 3.00 13.96
CA GLU A 46 -6.59 1.92 13.33
C GLU A 46 -6.99 2.37 11.93
N THR A 47 -6.05 2.27 11.01
CA THR A 47 -6.32 2.42 9.59
C THR A 47 -6.95 1.11 9.16
N LYS A 48 -8.25 0.97 9.44
CA LYS A 48 -9.09 -0.12 8.94
C LYS A 48 -8.78 -0.27 7.46
N SER A 49 -8.38 -1.48 7.04
CA SER A 49 -8.15 -1.84 5.64
C SER A 49 -9.34 -1.38 4.79
N GLN A 50 -9.23 -0.19 4.18
CA GLN A 50 -10.19 0.25 3.20
C GLN A 50 -9.91 -0.59 1.96
N GLU A 51 -10.85 -1.47 1.59
CA GLU A 51 -10.86 -2.04 0.24
C GLU A 51 -10.61 -0.88 -0.72
N PRO A 52 -9.67 -1.02 -1.68
CA PRO A 52 -9.25 0.10 -2.49
C PRO A 52 -10.48 0.67 -3.19
N ASP A 53 -10.77 1.94 -2.88
CA ASP A 53 -11.84 2.68 -3.50
C ASP A 53 -11.39 3.01 -4.92
N ILE A 54 -11.49 2.03 -5.81
CA ILE A 54 -11.14 2.13 -7.22
C ILE A 54 -12.35 1.64 -8.00
N ASP A 55 -12.89 2.48 -8.86
CA ASP A 55 -13.99 2.13 -9.78
C ASP A 55 -13.54 2.03 -11.24
N MET A 56 -12.36 2.57 -11.57
CA MET A 56 -11.75 2.44 -12.89
C MET A 56 -10.25 2.28 -12.80
N PHE A 57 -9.74 1.34 -13.60
CA PHE A 57 -8.33 1.09 -13.82
C PHE A 57 -8.03 1.08 -15.32
N ALA A 58 -6.97 1.76 -15.74
CA ALA A 58 -6.46 1.67 -17.09
C ALA A 58 -4.94 1.41 -17.10
N TYR A 59 -4.50 0.39 -17.83
CA TYR A 59 -3.10 0.03 -17.99
C TYR A 59 -2.63 0.37 -19.40
N MET A 60 -1.53 1.13 -19.50
CA MET A 60 -1.02 1.68 -20.75
C MET A 60 0.35 1.08 -21.10
N THR A 61 0.52 0.73 -22.37
CA THR A 61 1.79 0.26 -22.93
C THR A 61 2.45 1.40 -23.71
N GLY A 62 3.77 1.51 -23.57
CA GLY A 62 4.51 2.61 -24.15
C GLY A 62 5.84 2.85 -23.46
N LYS A 63 6.36 4.07 -23.59
CA LYS A 63 7.65 4.48 -23.02
C LYS A 63 7.53 5.82 -22.31
N CYS A 64 8.39 6.04 -21.32
CA CYS A 64 8.55 7.36 -20.72
C CYS A 64 9.80 8.02 -21.32
N SER A 65 9.60 9.06 -22.13
CA SER A 65 10.70 9.87 -22.68
C SER A 65 11.32 10.79 -21.64
N THR A 66 10.55 11.14 -20.60
CA THR A 66 11.06 11.81 -19.40
C THR A 66 10.38 11.20 -18.18
N LEU A 67 11.15 10.85 -17.17
CA LEU A 67 10.65 10.53 -15.84
C LEU A 67 11.69 10.96 -14.82
N LYS A 68 11.41 12.07 -14.13
CA LYS A 68 12.29 12.63 -13.11
C LYS A 68 11.60 12.63 -11.77
N VAL A 69 12.30 12.12 -10.75
CA VAL A 69 11.82 12.09 -9.37
C VAL A 69 12.88 12.73 -8.50
N ALA A 70 12.55 13.89 -7.93
CA ALA A 70 13.43 14.68 -7.08
C ALA A 70 14.83 14.91 -7.72
N GLY A 71 14.86 15.19 -9.02
CA GLY A 71 16.08 15.47 -9.77
C GLY A 71 16.86 14.24 -10.27
N ARG A 72 16.36 13.02 -10.04
CA ARG A 72 16.93 11.78 -10.59
C ARG A 72 16.09 11.29 -11.77
N ASP A 73 16.76 10.94 -12.86
CA ASP A 73 16.12 10.33 -14.03
C ASP A 73 15.89 8.83 -13.83
N PHE A 74 14.74 8.34 -14.30
CA PHE A 74 14.35 6.95 -14.32
C PHE A 74 13.76 6.57 -15.68
N ALA A 75 13.78 5.28 -16.00
CA ALA A 75 12.87 4.72 -16.99
C ALA A 75 11.58 4.23 -16.28
N CYS A 76 10.49 4.08 -17.03
CA CYS A 76 9.28 3.46 -16.51
C CYS A 76 9.15 2.03 -17.01
N ARG A 77 8.75 1.14 -16.10
CA ARG A 77 8.40 -0.24 -16.39
C ARG A 77 6.91 -0.40 -16.74
N ALA A 78 6.06 0.42 -16.12
CA ALA A 78 4.62 0.40 -16.35
C ALA A 78 3.98 1.75 -16.01
N VAL A 79 2.90 2.09 -16.71
CA VAL A 79 2.07 3.27 -16.44
C VAL A 79 0.61 2.84 -16.33
N ALA A 80 -0.05 3.30 -15.27
CA ALA A 80 -1.44 3.01 -15.00
C ALA A 80 -2.20 4.26 -14.55
N TYR A 81 -3.49 4.28 -14.82
CA TYR A 81 -4.43 5.25 -14.29
C TYR A 81 -5.40 4.54 -13.35
N PHE A 82 -5.69 5.18 -12.23
CA PHE A 82 -6.69 4.74 -11.26
C PHE A 82 -7.65 5.89 -10.97
N HIS A 83 -8.93 5.59 -10.82
CA HIS A 83 -9.94 6.52 -10.35
C HIS A 83 -10.70 5.89 -9.20
N SER A 84 -10.98 6.68 -8.17
CA SER A 84 -11.76 6.28 -6.99
C SER A 84 -13.22 6.69 -7.11
N GLN A 85 -14.12 6.01 -6.37
CA GLN A 85 -15.53 6.43 -6.34
C GLN A 85 -15.69 7.81 -5.71
N GLN A 86 -14.75 8.21 -4.86
CA GLN A 86 -14.68 9.56 -4.28
C GLN A 86 -14.17 10.62 -5.27
N GLY A 87 -13.81 10.26 -6.51
CA GLY A 87 -13.40 11.19 -7.56
C GLY A 87 -11.91 11.49 -7.62
N ARG A 88 -11.10 10.90 -6.73
CA ARG A 88 -9.65 11.05 -6.74
C ARG A 88 -9.04 10.19 -7.84
N ALA A 89 -8.18 10.79 -8.64
CA ALA A 89 -7.51 10.14 -9.76
C ALA A 89 -5.99 10.08 -9.53
N ASN A 90 -5.38 9.03 -10.06
CA ASN A 90 -3.94 8.80 -9.96
C ASN A 90 -3.36 8.40 -11.31
N PHE A 91 -2.31 9.09 -11.77
CA PHE A 91 -1.37 8.54 -12.74
C PHE A 91 -0.22 7.89 -11.99
N THR A 92 -0.14 6.56 -12.03
CA THR A 92 0.81 5.74 -11.28
C THR A 92 1.85 5.13 -12.21
N ILE A 93 3.11 5.28 -11.85
CA ILE A 93 4.26 4.88 -12.64
C ILE A 93 5.10 3.94 -11.80
N ALA A 94 5.31 2.71 -12.29
CA ALA A 94 6.32 1.82 -11.73
C ALA A 94 7.67 2.17 -12.37
N LEU A 95 8.64 2.55 -11.54
CA LEU A 95 9.96 2.92 -12.00
C LEU A 95 10.79 1.67 -12.29
N ASP A 96 11.66 1.77 -13.28
CA ASP A 96 12.77 0.84 -13.46
C ASP A 96 13.96 1.33 -12.62
N ASP A 97 13.91 1.05 -11.32
CA ASP A 97 14.98 1.37 -10.38
C ASP A 97 15.75 0.09 -10.03
N PRO A 98 17.05 -0.02 -10.42
CA PRO A 98 17.84 -1.22 -10.18
C PRO A 98 18.12 -1.48 -8.70
N THR A 99 17.91 -0.49 -7.83
CA THR A 99 18.16 -0.56 -6.38
C THR A 99 16.89 -0.77 -5.56
N ASP A 100 15.73 -0.61 -6.19
CA ASP A 100 14.41 -0.75 -5.57
C ASP A 100 13.34 -1.17 -6.59
N ASN A 101 13.04 -2.47 -6.64
CA ASN A 101 12.00 -3.00 -7.53
C ASN A 101 10.56 -2.58 -7.15
N SER A 102 10.37 -2.02 -5.96
CA SER A 102 9.09 -1.55 -5.40
C SER A 102 8.91 -0.03 -5.55
N HIS A 103 9.84 0.63 -6.25
CA HIS A 103 9.80 2.07 -6.48
C HIS A 103 8.65 2.44 -7.43
N ILE A 104 7.63 3.08 -6.87
CA ILE A 104 6.42 3.50 -7.57
C ILE A 104 6.11 4.93 -7.15
N ILE A 105 5.73 5.77 -8.11
CA ILE A 105 5.22 7.11 -7.84
C ILE A 105 3.81 7.24 -8.39
N SER A 106 2.99 8.10 -7.77
CA SER A 106 1.71 8.50 -8.33
C SER A 106 1.51 10.01 -8.24
N PHE A 107 1.06 10.60 -9.34
CA PHE A 107 0.52 11.96 -9.36
C PHE A 107 -0.97 11.86 -9.01
N SER A 108 -1.37 12.37 -7.84
CA SER A 108 -2.73 12.24 -7.31
C SER A 108 -3.44 13.58 -7.23
N GLY A 109 -4.74 13.59 -7.56
CA GLY A 109 -5.57 14.78 -7.46
C GLY A 109 -7.06 14.46 -7.33
N GLU A 110 -7.80 15.34 -6.67
CA GLU A 110 -9.27 15.29 -6.58
C GLU A 110 -9.98 16.06 -7.70
N ASN A 111 -9.28 17.02 -8.32
CA ASN A 111 -9.88 17.93 -9.29
C ASN A 111 -9.46 17.56 -10.71
N ALA A 112 -10.37 16.92 -11.43
CA ALA A 112 -10.21 16.57 -12.83
C ALA A 112 -11.14 17.39 -13.73
N ARG A 113 -10.65 17.77 -14.91
CA ARG A 113 -11.42 18.46 -15.95
C ARG A 113 -11.24 17.74 -17.27
N ARG A 114 -12.32 17.73 -18.05
CA ARG A 114 -12.33 17.26 -19.42
C ARG A 114 -12.81 18.40 -20.31
N GLU A 115 -11.88 19.06 -20.98
CA GLU A 115 -12.21 20.22 -21.82
C GLU A 115 -12.70 19.81 -23.22
N GLN A 116 -12.22 18.65 -23.71
CA GLN A 116 -12.60 18.03 -24.99
C GLN A 116 -12.67 16.50 -24.80
N ASP A 117 -13.28 15.78 -25.75
CA ASP A 117 -13.41 14.31 -25.67
C ASP A 117 -12.04 13.61 -25.48
N ASP A 118 -10.99 14.19 -26.07
CA ASP A 118 -9.63 13.66 -26.09
C ASP A 118 -8.64 14.40 -25.18
N LEU A 119 -9.06 15.37 -24.37
CA LEU A 119 -8.16 16.07 -23.43
C LEU A 119 -8.68 15.99 -22.01
N TYR A 120 -7.86 15.37 -21.15
CA TYR A 120 -8.10 15.25 -19.72
C TYR A 120 -6.99 15.98 -18.96
N GLU A 121 -7.38 16.77 -17.96
CA GLU A 121 -6.46 17.50 -17.10
C GLU A 121 -6.77 17.20 -15.63
N LEU A 122 -5.75 16.80 -14.88
CA LEU A 122 -5.82 16.53 -13.45
C LEU A 122 -4.95 17.55 -12.71
N SER A 123 -5.54 18.28 -11.77
CA SER A 123 -4.78 19.11 -10.83
C SER A 123 -4.21 18.22 -9.73
N VAL A 124 -2.88 18.17 -9.64
CA VAL A 124 -2.16 17.33 -8.67
C VAL A 124 -2.04 18.08 -7.35
N ASP A 125 -2.47 17.44 -6.27
CA ASP A 125 -2.36 17.94 -4.88
C ASP A 125 -1.44 17.06 -4.01
N HIS A 126 -1.16 15.82 -4.44
CA HIS A 126 -0.28 14.89 -3.74
C HIS A 126 0.58 14.08 -4.69
N MET A 127 1.84 13.89 -4.29
CA MET A 127 2.71 12.86 -4.82
C MET A 127 2.66 11.67 -3.86
N LEU A 128 2.28 10.50 -4.35
CA LEU A 128 2.32 9.27 -3.57
C LEU A 128 3.59 8.51 -3.91
N LEU A 129 4.46 8.32 -2.92
CA LEU A 129 5.80 7.76 -3.11
C LEU A 129 5.92 6.41 -2.39
N ASN A 130 6.18 5.35 -3.14
CA ASN A 130 6.37 4.01 -2.60
C ASN A 130 7.77 3.48 -2.92
N SER A 131 8.34 2.76 -1.94
CA SER A 131 9.67 2.16 -2.00
C SER A 131 9.68 0.86 -1.18
N LYS A 132 10.73 0.05 -1.31
CA LYS A 132 10.87 -1.23 -0.59
C LYS A 132 10.81 -1.11 0.94
N ASP A 133 11.23 0.04 1.48
CA ASP A 133 11.37 0.28 2.92
C ASP A 133 10.10 0.90 3.55
N ARG A 134 9.04 1.09 2.75
CA ARG A 134 7.78 1.65 3.27
C ARG A 134 7.13 0.73 4.30
N PRO A 135 6.52 1.29 5.36
CA PRO A 135 5.76 0.52 6.32
C PRO A 135 4.62 -0.21 5.62
N LYS A 136 4.29 -1.40 6.13
CA LYS A 136 3.22 -2.24 5.61
C LYS A 136 2.07 -2.28 6.61
N VAL A 137 0.85 -2.12 6.12
CA VAL A 137 -0.40 -2.32 6.88
C VAL A 137 -1.10 -3.51 6.23
N ASP A 138 -1.47 -4.51 7.02
CA ASP A 138 -2.03 -5.79 6.53
C ASP A 138 -1.18 -6.48 5.46
N GLY A 139 0.14 -6.28 5.50
CA GLY A 139 1.10 -6.82 4.53
C GLY A 139 1.21 -6.03 3.23
N LEU A 140 0.43 -4.97 3.04
CA LEU A 140 0.48 -4.09 1.88
C LEU A 140 1.31 -2.83 2.17
N PRO A 141 2.22 -2.42 1.28
CA PRO A 141 3.01 -1.20 1.47
C PRO A 141 2.13 0.04 1.40
N VAL A 142 2.31 0.96 2.34
CA VAL A 142 1.59 2.24 2.39
C VAL A 142 2.48 3.34 1.80
N PRO A 143 2.10 3.97 0.67
CA PRO A 143 2.87 5.08 0.09
C PRO A 143 3.02 6.26 1.06
N SER A 144 4.10 7.03 0.91
CA SER A 144 4.22 8.37 1.52
C SER A 144 3.36 9.34 0.72
N ALA A 145 2.48 10.07 1.37
CA ALA A 145 1.73 11.14 0.72
C ALA A 145 2.45 12.47 0.96
N GLU A 146 3.05 13.03 -0.08
CA GLU A 146 3.70 14.34 -0.04
C GLU A 146 2.78 15.38 -0.65
N LEU A 147 2.47 16.42 0.13
CA LEU A 147 1.74 17.59 -0.36
C LEU A 147 2.52 18.25 -1.50
N SER A 148 1.85 18.49 -2.61
CA SER A 148 2.46 19.01 -3.81
C SER A 148 1.47 19.81 -4.65
N ALA A 149 1.99 20.61 -5.58
CA ALA A 149 1.18 21.35 -6.53
C ALA A 149 1.65 21.03 -7.94
N GLY A 150 0.71 20.68 -8.82
CA GLY A 150 1.04 20.30 -10.18
C GLY A 150 -0.15 20.05 -11.07
N THR A 151 0.14 19.53 -12.26
CA THR A 151 -0.86 19.20 -13.27
C THR A 151 -0.40 17.98 -14.06
N CYS A 152 -1.35 17.11 -14.38
CA CYS A 152 -1.21 16.08 -15.41
C CYS A 152 -2.16 16.36 -16.57
N LYS A 153 -1.67 16.25 -17.79
CA LYS A 153 -2.46 16.32 -19.02
C LYS A 153 -2.36 14.99 -19.74
N GLN A 154 -3.50 14.46 -20.15
CA GLN A 154 -3.63 13.21 -20.89
C GLN A 154 -4.35 13.49 -22.20
N ILE A 155 -3.79 12.99 -23.31
CA ILE A 155 -4.36 13.12 -24.65
C ILE A 155 -4.89 11.75 -25.11
N GLY A 156 -6.11 11.74 -25.64
CA GLY A 156 -6.88 10.55 -26.01
C GLY A 156 -8.04 10.25 -25.04
N SER A 157 -8.55 9.03 -25.10
CA SER A 157 -9.76 8.62 -24.39
C SER A 157 -9.64 7.22 -23.78
N PHE A 158 -9.83 7.15 -22.46
CA PHE A 158 -9.99 5.88 -21.75
C PHE A 158 -11.23 5.09 -22.24
N ALA A 159 -12.31 5.78 -22.60
CA ALA A 159 -13.51 5.13 -23.13
C ALA A 159 -13.26 4.47 -24.49
N ALA A 160 -12.42 5.08 -25.32
CA ALA A 160 -11.98 4.51 -26.59
C ALA A 160 -10.78 3.54 -26.44
N ALA A 161 -10.31 3.30 -25.21
CA ALA A 161 -9.09 2.54 -24.92
C ALA A 161 -7.89 3.00 -25.77
N ARG A 162 -7.74 4.32 -25.96
CA ARG A 162 -6.68 4.93 -26.76
C ARG A 162 -6.21 6.22 -26.11
N VAL A 163 -5.07 6.15 -25.42
CA VAL A 163 -4.32 7.33 -24.96
C VAL A 163 -3.06 7.41 -25.79
N SER A 164 -2.74 8.59 -26.28
CA SER A 164 -1.53 8.85 -27.05
C SER A 164 -0.38 9.30 -26.15
N SER A 165 -0.64 10.20 -25.20
CA SER A 165 0.39 10.72 -24.31
C SER A 165 -0.16 11.16 -22.96
N ILE A 166 0.74 11.16 -21.97
CA ILE A 166 0.51 11.73 -20.64
C ILE A 166 1.72 12.59 -20.29
N SER A 167 1.48 13.82 -19.85
CA SER A 167 2.51 14.74 -19.36
C SER A 167 2.14 15.20 -17.96
N CYS A 168 3.04 15.09 -17.00
CA CYS A 168 2.83 15.57 -15.63
C CYS A 168 4.00 16.39 -15.13
N SER A 169 3.69 17.43 -14.35
CA SER A 169 4.67 18.13 -13.53
C SER A 169 4.09 18.46 -12.17
N ALA A 170 4.81 18.16 -11.10
CA ALA A 170 4.44 18.55 -9.75
C ALA A 170 5.68 18.96 -8.94
N THR A 171 5.50 19.83 -7.96
CA THR A 171 6.54 20.24 -7.01
C THR A 171 5.99 20.11 -5.59
N ASP A 172 6.75 19.46 -4.71
CA ASP A 172 6.38 19.36 -3.30
C ASP A 172 6.81 20.60 -2.48
N LYS A 173 6.40 20.64 -1.21
CA LYS A 173 6.73 21.73 -0.28
C LYS A 173 8.25 21.94 -0.07
N ASP A 174 9.06 20.91 -0.29
CA ASP A 174 10.51 20.96 -0.13
C ASP A 174 11.21 21.40 -1.44
N GLY A 175 10.43 21.71 -2.48
CA GLY A 175 10.92 22.13 -3.79
C GLY A 175 11.39 20.97 -4.68
N LYS A 176 11.15 19.70 -4.30
CA LYS A 176 11.49 18.57 -5.15
C LYS A 176 10.50 18.51 -6.30
N LYS A 177 11.04 18.31 -7.50
CA LYS A 177 10.27 18.26 -8.74
C LYS A 177 10.04 16.82 -9.18
N TYR A 178 8.86 16.59 -9.72
CA TYR A 178 8.39 15.32 -10.27
C TYR A 178 7.88 15.58 -11.68
N GLU A 179 8.45 14.92 -12.68
CA GLU A 179 8.14 15.16 -14.09
C GLU A 179 7.93 13.82 -14.80
N LEU A 180 6.92 13.77 -15.67
CA LEU A 180 6.62 12.62 -16.52
C LEU A 180 6.29 13.10 -17.94
N GLN A 181 6.86 12.43 -18.92
CA GLN A 181 6.39 12.43 -20.30
C GLN A 181 6.29 10.98 -20.78
N PHE A 182 5.06 10.52 -20.99
CA PHE A 182 4.74 9.18 -21.50
C PHE A 182 4.18 9.27 -22.91
N GLU A 183 4.59 8.33 -23.75
CA GLU A 183 4.11 8.12 -25.11
C GLU A 183 3.65 6.66 -25.26
N SER A 184 2.41 6.49 -25.72
CA SER A 184 1.86 5.18 -26.03
C SER A 184 2.53 4.57 -27.25
N ASP A 185 2.64 3.24 -27.28
CA ASP A 185 3.11 2.50 -28.44
C ASP A 185 2.02 2.28 -29.51
N GLY A 186 0.80 2.79 -29.27
CA GLY A 186 -0.35 2.68 -30.16
C GLY A 186 -1.15 1.38 -29.98
N SER A 187 -0.70 0.46 -29.12
CA SER A 187 -1.45 -0.73 -28.77
C SER A 187 -2.71 -0.35 -27.97
N PRO A 188 -3.83 -1.07 -28.12
CA PRO A 188 -5.01 -0.85 -27.29
C PRO A 188 -4.69 -1.04 -25.80
N MET A 189 -5.07 -0.08 -24.98
CA MET A 189 -4.88 -0.19 -23.52
C MET A 189 -5.87 -1.15 -22.88
N THR A 190 -5.54 -1.66 -21.70
CA THR A 190 -6.50 -2.44 -20.91
C THR A 190 -7.27 -1.50 -19.99
N VAL A 191 -8.59 -1.43 -20.14
CA VAL A 191 -9.48 -0.66 -19.24
C VAL A 191 -10.40 -1.60 -18.50
N ARG A 192 -10.51 -1.42 -17.19
CA ARG A 192 -11.39 -2.20 -16.31
C ARG A 192 -12.20 -1.26 -15.43
N THR A 193 -13.51 -1.31 -15.59
CA THR A 193 -14.44 -0.72 -14.62
C THR A 193 -14.69 -1.73 -13.51
N ILE A 194 -14.38 -1.35 -12.28
CA ILE A 194 -14.54 -2.16 -11.09
C ILE A 194 -15.88 -1.78 -10.46
N LYS A 195 -16.92 -2.57 -10.73
CA LYS A 195 -18.19 -2.44 -10.01
C LYS A 195 -18.03 -3.05 -8.63
N GLN A 196 -18.02 -2.24 -7.59
CA GLN A 196 -18.15 -2.79 -6.25
C GLN A 196 -19.56 -3.37 -6.08
N GLY A 197 -19.67 -4.57 -5.47
CA GLY A 197 -20.95 -5.24 -5.25
C GLY A 197 -21.98 -4.38 -4.48
N PRO A 198 -23.26 -4.77 -4.41
CA PRO A 198 -24.26 -4.00 -3.69
C PRO A 198 -23.81 -3.68 -2.25
N PRO A 199 -24.18 -2.50 -1.68
CA PRO A 199 -23.76 -2.08 -0.34
C PRO A 199 -24.01 -3.12 0.75
N THR A 200 -25.07 -3.93 0.60
CA THR A 200 -25.42 -5.03 1.50
C THR A 200 -24.40 -6.17 1.48
N GLU A 201 -23.92 -6.56 0.30
CA GLU A 201 -22.88 -7.59 0.15
C GLU A 201 -21.53 -7.11 0.68
N ARG A 202 -21.17 -5.85 0.40
CA ARG A 202 -19.98 -5.21 0.98
C ARG A 202 -20.03 -5.19 2.50
N LYS A 203 -21.14 -4.72 3.08
CA LYS A 203 -21.36 -4.74 4.55
C LYS A 203 -21.27 -6.15 5.11
N ARG A 204 -21.84 -7.15 4.42
CA ARG A 204 -21.78 -8.56 4.83
C ARG A 204 -20.34 -9.09 4.80
N ARG A 205 -19.58 -8.78 3.75
CA ARG A 205 -18.17 -9.18 3.61
C ARG A 205 -17.29 -8.52 4.68
N ALA A 206 -17.46 -7.22 4.92
CA ALA A 206 -16.77 -6.51 5.98
C ALA A 206 -17.01 -7.14 7.36
N ARG A 207 -18.27 -7.45 7.70
CA ARG A 207 -18.61 -8.16 8.95
C ARG A 207 -17.98 -9.55 9.05
N LEU A 208 -17.90 -10.28 7.93
CA LEU A 208 -17.23 -11.59 7.89
C LEU A 208 -15.73 -11.44 8.12
N ASN A 209 -15.09 -10.44 7.53
CA ASN A 209 -13.68 -10.15 7.71
C ASN A 209 -13.37 -9.70 9.15
N GLU A 210 -14.16 -8.80 9.74
CA GLU A 210 -14.04 -8.39 11.16
C GLU A 210 -14.14 -9.62 12.08
N ARG A 211 -15.11 -10.50 11.83
CA ARG A 211 -15.24 -11.75 12.59
C ARG A 211 -14.03 -12.67 12.41
N LEU A 212 -13.48 -12.75 11.20
CA LEU A 212 -12.28 -13.55 10.91
C LEU A 212 -11.05 -12.98 11.61
N GLU A 213 -10.91 -11.66 11.64
CA GLU A 213 -9.83 -10.97 12.35
C GLU A 213 -9.90 -11.25 13.85
N CYS A 214 -11.08 -11.12 14.47
CA CYS A 214 -11.27 -11.47 15.88
C CYS A 214 -11.00 -12.96 16.17
N ARG A 215 -11.25 -13.86 15.20
CA ARG A 215 -10.84 -15.26 15.30
C ARG A 215 -9.32 -15.40 15.27
N ASN A 216 -8.64 -14.75 14.33
CA ASN A 216 -7.17 -14.76 14.26
C ASN A 216 -6.55 -14.20 15.55
N LYS A 217 -7.10 -13.11 16.11
CA LYS A 217 -6.67 -12.55 17.41
C LYS A 217 -6.85 -13.57 18.54
N ALA A 218 -7.97 -14.31 18.56
CA ALA A 218 -8.22 -15.35 19.54
C ALA A 218 -7.23 -16.53 19.43
N ASP A 219 -6.90 -16.94 18.21
CA ASP A 219 -5.92 -18.00 17.94
C ASP A 219 -4.52 -17.59 18.42
N VAL A 220 -4.10 -16.36 18.11
CA VAL A 220 -2.83 -15.78 18.59
C VAL A 220 -2.80 -15.70 20.12
N ALA A 221 -3.91 -15.31 20.75
CA ALA A 221 -4.07 -15.26 22.20
C ALA A 221 -4.27 -16.63 22.86
N LYS A 222 -4.30 -17.73 22.07
CA LYS A 222 -4.51 -19.10 22.54
C LYS A 222 -5.76 -19.25 23.41
N ILE A 223 -6.84 -18.57 23.03
CA ILE A 223 -8.11 -18.63 23.74
C ILE A 223 -8.68 -20.04 23.65
N LEU A 224 -9.08 -20.61 24.79
CA LEU A 224 -9.66 -21.95 24.82
C LEU A 224 -11.03 -21.98 24.11
N PRO A 225 -11.44 -23.12 23.52
CA PRO A 225 -12.73 -23.23 22.83
C PRO A 225 -13.94 -22.80 23.67
N ARG A 226 -13.86 -22.97 24.99
CA ARG A 226 -14.90 -22.52 25.94
C ARG A 226 -15.10 -21.00 25.94
N ASP A 227 -14.01 -20.24 25.79
CA ASP A 227 -13.99 -18.78 25.95
C ASP A 227 -13.93 -18.05 24.61
N LEU A 228 -13.73 -18.78 23.51
CA LEU A 228 -13.56 -18.25 22.16
C LEU A 228 -14.72 -17.33 21.74
N THR A 229 -15.96 -17.74 21.98
CA THR A 229 -17.14 -16.94 21.60
C THR A 229 -17.21 -15.64 22.39
N ALA A 230 -16.97 -15.69 23.70
CA ALA A 230 -16.97 -14.49 24.55
C ALA A 230 -15.86 -13.51 24.13
N TYR A 231 -14.69 -14.05 23.79
CA TYR A 231 -13.57 -13.26 23.26
C TYR A 231 -13.94 -12.57 21.95
N ILE A 232 -14.50 -13.30 20.97
CA ILE A 232 -14.89 -12.74 19.67
C ILE A 232 -15.95 -11.62 19.84
N ILE A 233 -16.94 -11.82 20.72
CA ILE A 233 -17.97 -10.80 20.99
C ILE A 233 -17.34 -9.53 21.53
N ARG A 234 -16.43 -9.65 22.51
CA ARG A 234 -15.74 -8.50 23.08
C ARG A 234 -14.86 -7.78 22.05
N CYS A 235 -14.08 -8.53 21.27
CA CYS A 235 -13.25 -7.98 20.19
C CYS A 235 -14.08 -7.17 19.18
N LEU A 236 -15.22 -7.72 18.73
CA LEU A 236 -16.12 -7.00 17.81
C LEU A 236 -16.75 -5.73 18.42
N ALA A 237 -16.97 -5.71 19.74
CA ALA A 237 -17.55 -4.56 20.43
C ALA A 237 -16.51 -3.43 20.64
N GLU A 238 -15.27 -3.78 20.95
CA GLU A 238 -14.14 -2.85 21.08
C GLU A 238 -13.91 -2.11 19.74
N ASP A 239 -13.83 -2.83 18.61
CA ASP A 239 -13.65 -2.25 17.27
C ASP A 239 -14.82 -1.33 16.81
N SER A 240 -16.02 -1.50 17.39
CA SER A 240 -17.20 -0.67 17.09
C SER A 240 -17.25 0.66 17.86
N SER A 241 -16.53 0.75 18.97
CA SER A 241 -16.59 1.87 19.92
C SER A 241 -15.59 2.99 19.59
N GLN A 242 -14.63 2.74 18.69
CA GLN A 242 -13.61 3.71 18.25
C GLN A 242 -14.07 4.68 17.14
N LYS A 243 -15.30 4.55 16.62
CA LYS A 243 -15.80 5.37 15.49
C LYS A 243 -16.49 6.64 16.04
N PRO A 244 -15.93 7.86 15.89
CA PRO A 244 -16.66 9.05 16.33
C PRO A 244 -17.89 9.24 15.45
N ALA A 245 -19.04 9.31 16.11
CA ALA A 245 -20.27 9.82 15.52
C ALA A 245 -20.14 11.34 15.41
N THR A 246 -19.72 11.85 14.25
CA THR A 246 -20.06 13.22 13.86
C THR A 246 -21.42 13.17 13.18
N ASP A 247 -22.45 13.22 14.00
CA ASP A 247 -23.72 13.85 13.66
C ASP A 247 -23.90 14.96 14.71
N GLU A 248 -23.87 16.22 14.27
CA GLU A 248 -24.48 17.29 15.05
C GLU A 248 -25.44 18.07 14.14
N PRO A 249 -26.70 18.28 14.58
CA PRO A 249 -27.73 18.91 13.77
C PRO A 249 -27.73 20.44 13.90
N GLN A 250 -27.95 21.13 12.77
CA GLN A 250 -28.63 22.43 12.73
C GLN A 250 -29.65 22.44 11.60
#